data_AF-A0A7W0T7C2-F1
#
_entry.id   AF-A0A7W0T7C2-F1
#
_cell.length_a   1.000
_cell.length_b   1.000
_cell.length_c   1.000
_cell.angle_alpha   90.00
_cell.angle_beta   90.00
_cell.angle_gamma   90.00
#
_symmetry.space_group_name_H-M   'P 1'
#
loop_
_entity.id
_entity.type
_entity.pdbx_description
1 polymer ?
#
loop_
_entity_poly.entity_id
_entity_poly.type
_entity_poly.pdbx_seq_one_letter_code
_entity_poly.pdbx_strand_id
1 'polypeptide(L)' 'AGELRPELDARLASVVFYGAIEEILTGWVLELLPDGDEDVARAELTVVEILAGGLTAGGL' A
#
# COMPACT_ATOMS: atom_id res chain seq x y z
N ALA A 1 19.26 11.80 6.50
CA ALA A 1 19.24 10.46 5.88
C ALA A 1 17.83 10.23 5.32
N GLY A 2 17.69 9.46 4.24
CA GLY A 2 16.37 9.11 3.70
C GLY A 2 15.69 8.03 4.55
N GLU A 3 14.35 7.98 4.53
CA GLU A 3 13.56 7.00 5.29
C GLU A 3 13.41 5.65 4.57
N LEU A 4 13.55 5.64 3.24
CA LEU A 4 13.44 4.44 2.41
C LEU A 4 14.74 3.62 2.43
N ARG A 5 14.60 2.28 2.32
CA ARG A 5 15.74 1.37 2.16
C ARG A 5 16.54 1.73 0.91
N PRO A 6 17.84 2.04 1.02
CA PRO A 6 18.63 2.47 -0.12
C PRO A 6 18.90 1.34 -1.13
N GLU A 7 18.74 0.08 -0.73
CA GLU A 7 18.93 -1.10 -1.60
C GLU A 7 17.68 -1.42 -2.47
N LEU A 8 16.59 -0.67 -2.30
CA LEU A 8 15.34 -0.96 -2.99
C LEU A 8 15.34 -0.42 -4.42
N ASP A 9 14.97 -1.26 -5.37
CA ASP A 9 14.72 -0.82 -6.74
C ASP A 9 13.47 0.07 -6.78
N ALA A 10 13.65 1.34 -7.15
CA ALA A 10 12.57 2.34 -7.15
C ALA A 10 11.43 1.99 -8.10
N ARG A 11 11.73 1.32 -9.23
CA ARG A 11 10.72 0.94 -10.21
C ARG A 11 9.89 -0.22 -9.65
N LEU A 12 10.51 -1.22 -9.05
CA LEU A 12 9.78 -2.29 -8.37
C LEU A 12 8.94 -1.75 -7.21
N ALA A 13 9.48 -0.82 -6.41
CA ALA A 13 8.73 -0.15 -5.35
C ALA A 13 7.45 0.51 -5.87
N SER A 14 7.56 1.22 -7.00
CA SER A 14 6.42 1.89 -7.63
C SER A 14 5.37 0.90 -8.13
N VAL A 15 5.78 -0.24 -8.69
CA VAL A 15 4.87 -1.30 -9.15
C VAL A 15 4.09 -1.88 -7.97
N VAL A 16 4.77 -2.15 -6.85
CA VAL A 16 4.11 -2.65 -5.64
C VAL A 16 3.12 -1.62 -5.09
N PHE A 17 3.53 -0.35 -5.00
CA PHE A 17 2.70 0.74 -4.49
C PHE A 17 1.42 0.93 -5.32
N TYR A 18 1.57 1.21 -6.62
CA TYR A 18 0.44 1.49 -7.49
C TYR A 18 -0.38 0.24 -7.77
N GLY A 19 0.24 -0.95 -7.80
CA GLY A 19 -0.46 -2.22 -7.95
C GLY A 19 -1.36 -2.54 -6.76
N ALA A 20 -0.89 -2.29 -5.53
CA ALA A 20 -1.71 -2.49 -4.33
C ALA A 20 -2.92 -1.54 -4.29
N ILE A 21 -2.73 -0.28 -4.67
CA ILE A 21 -3.83 0.70 -4.76
C ILE A 21 -4.85 0.26 -5.81
N GLU A 22 -4.38 -0.12 -7.00
CA GLU A 22 -5.29 -0.56 -8.06
C GLU A 22 -6.05 -1.83 -7.67
N GLU A 23 -5.42 -2.82 -7.05
CA GLU A 23 -6.14 -4.03 -6.62
C GLU A 23 -7.33 -3.70 -5.69
N ILE A 24 -7.15 -2.73 -4.78
CA ILE A 24 -8.23 -2.27 -3.89
C ILE A 24 -9.31 -1.52 -4.67
N LEU A 25 -8.94 -0.57 -5.53
CA LEU A 25 -9.89 0.19 -6.33
C LEU A 25 -10.70 -0.73 -7.25
N THR A 26 -10.04 -1.67 -7.91
CA THR A 26 -10.68 -2.70 -8.73
C THR A 26 -11.61 -3.58 -7.89
N GLY A 27 -11.21 -3.96 -6.68
CA GLY A 27 -12.05 -4.69 -5.73
C GLY A 27 -13.35 -3.96 -5.38
N TRP A 28 -13.29 -2.64 -5.16
CA TRP A 28 -14.50 -1.82 -4.94
C TRP A 28 -15.36 -1.68 -6.20
N VAL A 29 -14.75 -1.45 -7.36
CA VAL A 29 -15.46 -1.36 -8.65
C VAL A 29 -16.22 -2.66 -8.95
N LEU A 30 -15.66 -3.81 -8.58
CA LEU A 30 -16.25 -5.13 -8.81
C LEU A 30 -17.16 -5.60 -7.66
N GLU A 31 -17.44 -4.76 -6.66
CA GLU A 31 -18.24 -5.10 -5.47
C GLU A 31 -17.69 -6.31 -4.67
N LEU A 32 -16.37 -6.51 -4.70
CA LEU A 32 -15.68 -7.61 -4.01
C LEU A 32 -15.13 -7.22 -2.63
N LEU A 33 -15.12 -5.92 -2.32
CA LEU A 33 -14.65 -5.38 -1.05
C LEU A 33 -15.76 -4.57 -0.36
N PRO A 34 -15.81 -4.57 0.99
CA PRO A 34 -16.66 -3.64 1.72
C PRO A 34 -16.25 -2.20 1.45
N ASP A 35 -17.23 -1.32 1.25
CA ASP A 35 -17.05 0.09 0.86
C ASP A 35 -17.60 1.09 1.89
N GLY A 36 -17.89 0.62 3.12
CA GLY A 36 -18.25 1.48 4.23
C GLY A 36 -17.08 2.34 4.70
N ASP A 37 -17.34 3.53 5.26
CA ASP A 37 -16.31 4.50 5.66
C ASP A 37 -15.20 3.89 6.55
N GLU A 38 -15.57 3.05 7.52
CA GLU A 38 -14.60 2.35 8.39
C GLU A 38 -13.77 1.29 7.64
N ASP A 39 -14.35 0.65 6.63
CA ASP A 39 -13.67 -0.35 5.81
C ASP A 39 -12.68 0.31 4.86
N VAL A 40 -13.06 1.46 4.27
CA VAL A 40 -12.18 2.30 3.47
C VAL A 40 -11.00 2.79 4.30
N ALA A 41 -11.26 3.38 5.46
CA ALA A 41 -10.20 3.85 6.36
C ALA A 41 -9.24 2.71 6.78
N ARG A 42 -9.77 1.50 6.99
CA ARG A 42 -8.95 0.32 7.30
C ARG A 42 -8.10 -0.12 6.11
N ALA A 43 -8.65 -0.10 4.90
CA ALA A 43 -7.91 -0.45 3.68
C ALA A 43 -6.76 0.53 3.44
N GLU A 44 -7.00 1.84 3.62
CA GLU A 44 -5.96 2.88 3.54
C GLU A 44 -4.84 2.64 4.54
N LEU A 45 -5.18 2.41 5.82
CA LEU A 45 -4.19 2.16 6.86
C LEU A 45 -3.38 0.90 6.57
N THR A 46 -4.04 -0.18 6.13
CA THR A 46 -3.39 -1.45 5.81
C THR A 46 -2.36 -1.28 4.69
N VAL A 47 -2.70 -0.53 3.64
CA VAL A 47 -1.76 -0.21 2.56
C VAL A 47 -0.56 0.54 3.10
N VAL A 48 -0.77 1.57 3.91
CA VAL A 48 0.31 2.36 4.51
C VAL A 48 1.20 1.49 5.40
N GLU A 49 0.63 0.65 6.25
CA GLU A 49 1.38 -0.23 7.16
C GLU A 49 2.26 -1.23 6.40
N ILE A 50 1.71 -1.89 5.38
CA ILE A 50 2.46 -2.86 4.57
C ILE A 50 3.61 -2.17 3.83
N LEU A 51 3.35 -1.01 3.24
CA LEU A 51 4.35 -0.26 2.49
C LEU A 51 5.41 0.34 3.41
N ALA A 52 5.01 0.96 4.52
CA ALA A 52 5.96 1.53 5.48
C ALA A 52 6.81 0.43 6.11
N GLY A 53 6.22 -0.69 6.52
CA GLY A 53 6.95 -1.83 7.07
C GLY A 53 7.91 -2.48 6.06
N GLY A 54 7.53 -2.51 4.77
CA GLY A 54 8.33 -3.13 3.71
C GLY A 54 9.36 -2.22 3.04
N LEU A 55 9.11 -0.92 2.95
CA LEU A 55 9.91 0.03 2.16
C LEU A 55 10.85 0.90 3.00
N THR A 56 10.57 1.06 4.30
CA THR A 56 11.39 1.92 5.17
C THR A 56 12.60 1.17 5.73
N ALA A 57 13.67 1.92 6.00
CA ALA A 57 14.90 1.40 6.58
C ALA A 57 14.77 0.99 8.06
N GLY A 58 13.72 1.47 8.74
CA GLY A 58 13.48 1.18 10.15
C GLY A 58 12.71 -0.12 10.41
N GLY A 59 11.93 -0.60 9.43
CA GLY A 59 10.81 -1.51 9.73
C GLY A 59 9.81 -0.86 10.70
N LEU A 60 8.56 -1.31 10.71
CA LEU A 60 7.62 -0.94 11.77
C LEU A 60 7.80 -1.86 12.98
#